data_AF-V4S8Z0-F1
#
_entry.id   AF-V4S8Z0-F1
#
_cell.length_a   1.000
_cell.length_b   1.000
_cell.length_c   1.000
_cell.angle_alpha   90.00
_cell.angle_beta   90.00
_cell.angle_gamma   90.00
#
_symmetry.space_group_name_H-M   'P 1'
#
loop_
_entity.id
_entity.type
_entity.pdbx_description
1 polymer ?
#
loop_
_entity_poly.entity_id
_entity_poly.type
_entity_poly.pdbx_seq_one_letter_code
_entity_poly.pdbx_strand_id
1 'polypeptide(L)'
;MTLSPNSNPRPLKPRASTLNQKTTRLRIIFNFFKRGAFGRGFGRGGRGDRGGPRDRHRARRREEEEKWVLVKKLGRLVREGKIKSLKQIYLHSLPIKETRFKAFVVVGDTDGHVGLGVKCSKEVATAIRGAIILTKLSVIPVRRGYWGNKIGRPHIVPCKVTGKCGSATVRMVPAPRGAGIVAARVPKKVLQFAGIDDVFTSSRGSTKTLGNFVKATFECLLKTYGFLTPDFWRETRFVKSPYQEYTDLLTAKPISKAVITEVDQVEP
;
A
#
# COMPACT_ATOMS: atom_id res chain seq x y z
N MET A 1 -38.59 41.24 23.07
CA MET A 1 -38.22 40.63 21.78
C MET A 1 -37.75 39.21 22.06
N THR A 2 -38.57 38.24 21.70
CA THR A 2 -38.43 36.82 22.01
C THR A 2 -37.31 36.17 21.19
N LEU A 3 -36.35 35.53 21.87
CA LEU A 3 -35.28 34.74 21.26
C LEU A 3 -35.84 33.37 20.83
N SER A 4 -35.83 33.11 19.53
CA SER A 4 -36.16 31.79 18.97
C SER A 4 -35.11 30.75 19.36
N PRO A 5 -35.49 29.58 19.90
CA PRO A 5 -34.57 28.47 20.06
C PRO A 5 -34.58 27.58 18.82
N ASN A 6 -33.50 26.82 18.67
CA ASN A 6 -33.44 25.53 17.96
C ASN A 6 -33.01 25.52 16.48
N SER A 7 -31.70 25.35 16.26
CA SER A 7 -31.17 24.72 15.06
C SER A 7 -30.07 23.71 15.43
N ASN A 8 -30.47 22.52 15.85
CA ASN A 8 -29.57 21.39 16.03
C ASN A 8 -28.88 21.04 14.69
N PRO A 9 -27.54 20.92 14.62
CA PRO A 9 -26.88 20.41 13.43
C PRO A 9 -27.17 18.90 13.31
N ARG A 10 -27.76 18.50 12.18
CA ARG A 10 -28.09 17.09 11.91
C ARG A 10 -26.81 16.24 11.96
N PRO A 11 -26.82 15.06 12.62
CA PRO A 11 -25.70 14.13 12.53
C PRO A 11 -25.60 13.61 11.09
N LEU A 12 -24.45 13.83 10.46
CA LEU A 12 -24.12 13.22 9.18
C LEU A 12 -24.06 11.70 9.39
N LYS A 13 -25.09 10.98 8.95
CA LYS A 13 -25.06 9.52 8.87
C LYS A 13 -23.85 9.12 8.01
N PRO A 14 -22.98 8.19 8.44
CA PRO A 14 -22.05 7.57 7.52
C PRO A 14 -22.88 6.81 6.49
N ARG A 15 -22.85 7.27 5.23
CA ARG A 15 -23.34 6.45 4.12
C ARG A 15 -22.42 5.23 4.07
N ALA A 16 -22.96 4.07 4.47
CA ALA A 16 -22.36 2.80 4.16
C ALA A 16 -22.19 2.74 2.63
N SER A 17 -20.99 3.03 2.14
CA SER A 17 -20.63 2.76 0.76
C SER A 17 -20.57 1.25 0.65
N THR A 18 -21.64 0.67 0.13
CA THR A 18 -21.68 -0.67 -0.43
C THR A 18 -20.45 -0.82 -1.31
N LEU A 19 -19.45 -1.56 -0.83
CA LEU A 19 -18.22 -1.85 -1.54
C LEU A 19 -18.57 -2.85 -2.64
N ASN A 20 -19.18 -2.33 -3.70
CA ASN A 20 -19.60 -3.07 -4.87
C ASN A 20 -18.32 -3.62 -5.50
N GLN A 21 -18.18 -4.94 -5.52
CA GLN A 21 -16.99 -5.71 -5.95
C GLN A 21 -16.64 -5.54 -7.43
N LYS A 22 -17.21 -4.56 -8.12
CA LYS A 22 -17.03 -4.32 -9.55
C LYS A 22 -15.93 -3.29 -9.77
N THR A 23 -14.74 -3.80 -10.09
CA THR A 23 -13.80 -3.15 -11.02
C THR A 23 -13.12 -1.86 -10.53
N THR A 24 -12.65 -1.82 -9.28
CA THR A 24 -11.63 -0.82 -8.92
C THR A 24 -10.32 -1.23 -9.60
N ARG A 25 -9.95 -0.52 -10.68
CA ARG A 25 -8.60 -0.53 -11.24
C ARG A 25 -7.63 -0.04 -10.16
N LEU A 26 -7.27 -0.93 -9.24
CA LEU A 26 -6.21 -0.74 -8.27
C LEU A 26 -4.94 -0.50 -9.07
N ARG A 27 -4.49 0.76 -9.10
CA ARG A 27 -3.18 1.12 -9.67
C ARG A 27 -2.12 0.54 -8.73
N ILE A 28 -1.80 -0.74 -8.88
CA ILE A 28 -0.69 -1.37 -8.17
C ILE A 28 0.59 -0.80 -8.74
N ILE A 29 1.33 -0.06 -7.93
CA ILE A 29 2.68 0.35 -8.32
C ILE A 29 3.62 -0.81 -8.10
N PHE A 30 3.90 -1.53 -9.19
CA PHE A 30 5.06 -2.40 -9.28
C PHE A 30 6.32 -1.54 -9.31
N ASN A 31 7.09 -1.54 -8.23
CA ASN A 31 8.52 -1.23 -8.29
C ASN A 31 9.26 -2.47 -7.80
N PHE A 32 9.65 -3.32 -8.74
CA PHE A 32 10.56 -4.43 -8.49
C PHE A 32 11.96 -3.85 -8.21
N PHE A 33 12.38 -3.86 -6.95
CA PHE A 33 13.71 -3.39 -6.57
C PHE A 33 14.58 -4.58 -6.15
N LYS A 34 15.27 -5.16 -7.13
CA LYS A 34 16.33 -6.14 -6.88
C LYS A 34 17.44 -5.41 -6.11
N ARG A 35 17.81 -5.92 -4.93
CA ARG A 35 19.02 -5.44 -4.24
C ARG A 35 20.23 -5.75 -5.13
N GLY A 36 20.79 -4.71 -5.74
CA GLY A 36 22.06 -4.74 -6.47
C GLY A 36 21.95 -5.05 -7.96
N ALA A 37 22.01 -4.00 -8.80
CA ALA A 37 22.67 -3.95 -10.10
C ALA A 37 22.32 -2.62 -10.82
N PHE A 38 23.35 -1.86 -11.20
CA PHE A 38 23.47 -0.95 -12.37
C PHE A 38 22.23 -0.11 -12.77
N GLY A 39 22.23 1.23 -12.76
CA GLY A 39 23.34 2.10 -13.15
C GLY A 39 23.55 2.08 -14.67
N ARG A 40 22.51 2.39 -15.47
CA ARG A 40 22.52 2.73 -16.91
C ARG A 40 21.08 3.22 -17.23
N GLY A 41 20.83 4.51 -17.48
CA GLY A 41 21.12 5.17 -18.75
C GLY A 41 19.91 5.01 -19.68
N PHE A 42 18.83 5.77 -19.45
CA PHE A 42 17.71 5.85 -20.40
C PHE A 42 18.03 6.95 -21.41
N GLY A 43 18.61 6.56 -22.55
CA GLY A 43 18.91 7.43 -23.68
C GLY A 43 18.25 6.91 -24.96
N ARG A 44 17.46 7.80 -25.60
CA ARG A 44 17.12 7.94 -27.02
C ARG A 44 16.92 6.70 -27.91
N GLY A 45 15.74 6.63 -28.53
CA GLY A 45 15.49 5.93 -29.81
C GLY A 45 14.04 6.16 -30.25
N GLY A 46 13.83 6.87 -31.35
CA GLY A 46 12.52 7.39 -31.77
C GLY A 46 11.81 6.61 -32.87
N ARG A 47 10.62 7.14 -33.20
CA ARG A 47 9.95 7.18 -34.52
C ARG A 47 9.56 5.85 -35.18
N GLY A 48 8.25 5.62 -35.31
CA GLY A 48 7.72 4.62 -36.25
C GLY A 48 6.29 4.15 -36.02
N ASP A 49 5.31 5.07 -35.95
CA ASP A 49 3.89 4.72 -36.11
C ASP A 49 3.60 4.45 -37.59
N ARG A 50 3.58 3.18 -37.99
CA ARG A 50 2.85 2.69 -39.17
C ARG A 50 2.13 1.40 -38.81
N GLY A 51 0.80 1.50 -38.79
CA GLY A 51 -0.10 0.38 -38.59
C GLY A 51 0.03 -0.65 -39.70
N GLY A 52 0.01 -1.92 -39.30
CA GLY A 52 -0.25 -3.08 -40.14
C GLY A 52 -1.22 -4.02 -39.41
N PRO A 53 -2.07 -4.77 -40.14
CA PRO A 53 -3.14 -5.57 -39.53
C PRO A 53 -2.55 -6.68 -38.66
N ARG A 54 -2.92 -6.71 -37.38
CA ARG A 54 -2.52 -7.81 -36.49
C ARG A 54 -3.49 -8.97 -36.63
N ASP A 55 -3.11 -9.91 -37.49
CA ASP A 55 -3.66 -11.25 -37.53
C ASP A 55 -3.66 -11.86 -36.13
N ARG A 56 -4.86 -12.21 -35.67
CA ARG A 56 -5.11 -12.73 -34.33
C ARG A 56 -4.91 -14.25 -34.34
N HIS A 57 -3.71 -14.70 -34.70
CA HIS A 57 -3.31 -16.09 -34.42
C HIS A 57 -3.11 -16.23 -32.91
N ARG A 58 -4.04 -16.97 -32.29
CA ARG A 58 -4.00 -17.38 -30.89
C ARG A 58 -2.75 -18.24 -30.68
N ALA A 59 -1.65 -17.60 -30.28
CA ALA A 59 -0.39 -18.28 -30.01
C ALA A 59 -0.63 -19.37 -28.96
N ARG A 60 -0.46 -20.62 -29.38
CA ARG A 60 -0.43 -21.80 -28.52
C ARG A 60 0.64 -21.55 -27.46
N ARG A 61 0.23 -21.46 -26.19
CA ARG A 61 1.13 -21.19 -25.06
C ARG A 61 2.14 -22.33 -24.99
N ARG A 62 3.33 -22.11 -25.55
CA ARG A 62 4.47 -23.01 -25.41
C ARG A 62 4.84 -22.99 -23.93
N GLU A 63 4.75 -24.13 -23.26
CA GLU A 63 5.32 -24.31 -21.93
C GLU A 63 6.84 -24.22 -22.09
N GLU A 64 7.37 -23.00 -22.02
CA GLU A 64 8.80 -22.81 -21.81
C GLU A 64 9.09 -23.38 -20.42
N GLU A 65 9.73 -24.55 -20.38
CA GLU A 65 10.34 -25.06 -19.16
C GLU A 65 11.16 -23.92 -18.54
N GLU A 66 10.76 -23.44 -17.37
CA GLU A 66 11.47 -22.38 -16.65
C GLU A 66 12.86 -22.90 -16.29
N LYS A 67 13.82 -22.69 -17.20
CA LYS A 67 15.21 -23.07 -17.03
C LYS A 67 15.76 -22.35 -15.82
N TRP A 68 15.92 -23.06 -14.72
CA TRP A 68 16.35 -22.50 -13.45
C TRP A 68 17.68 -21.73 -13.61
N VAL A 69 17.60 -20.39 -13.56
CA VAL A 69 18.76 -19.52 -13.72
C VAL A 69 19.46 -19.37 -12.36
N LEU A 70 20.59 -20.06 -12.20
CA LEU A 70 21.39 -19.98 -10.99
C LEU A 70 22.13 -18.64 -10.90
N VAL A 71 21.64 -17.76 -10.02
CA VAL A 71 22.19 -16.42 -9.82
C VAL A 71 23.55 -16.45 -9.07
N LYS A 72 23.89 -17.54 -8.37
CA LYS A 72 25.01 -17.59 -7.41
C LYS A 72 26.23 -18.33 -7.94
N LYS A 73 27.42 -17.84 -7.56
CA LYS A 73 28.71 -18.47 -7.85
C LYS A 73 28.74 -19.95 -7.40
N LEU A 74 28.29 -20.21 -6.16
CA LEU A 74 28.19 -21.58 -5.61
C LEU A 74 27.23 -22.46 -6.43
N GLY A 75 26.05 -21.95 -6.78
CA GLY A 75 25.08 -22.68 -7.60
C GLY A 75 25.63 -23.03 -9.00
N ARG A 76 26.36 -22.09 -9.63
CA ARG A 76 27.04 -22.35 -10.91
C ARG A 76 28.10 -23.45 -10.79
N LEU A 77 28.93 -23.43 -9.76
CA LEU A 77 29.95 -24.45 -9.50
C LEU A 77 29.35 -25.85 -9.27
N VAL A 78 28.21 -25.92 -8.57
CA VAL A 78 27.47 -27.18 -8.37
C VAL A 78 26.89 -27.68 -9.69
N ARG A 79 26.27 -26.80 -10.48
CA ARG A 79 25.71 -27.17 -11.80
C ARG A 79 26.76 -27.58 -12.83
N GLU A 80 27.94 -26.96 -12.78
CA GLU A 80 29.10 -27.33 -13.62
C GLU A 80 29.81 -28.60 -13.13
N GLY A 81 29.34 -29.24 -12.04
CA GLY A 81 29.94 -30.48 -11.52
C GLY A 81 31.29 -30.30 -10.83
N LYS A 82 31.72 -29.06 -10.58
CA LYS A 82 33.01 -28.74 -9.93
C LYS A 82 32.97 -28.99 -8.42
N ILE A 83 31.79 -28.97 -7.82
CA ILE A 83 31.56 -29.35 -6.42
C ILE A 83 30.71 -30.61 -6.44
N LYS A 84 31.33 -31.74 -6.10
CA LYS A 84 30.70 -33.07 -6.18
C LYS A 84 30.09 -33.53 -4.86
N SER A 85 30.55 -32.98 -3.73
CA SER A 85 30.11 -33.40 -2.40
C SER A 85 29.77 -32.22 -1.49
N LEU A 86 28.78 -32.41 -0.62
CA LEU A 86 28.38 -31.43 0.39
C LEU A 86 29.52 -31.19 1.40
N LYS A 87 30.36 -32.21 1.67
CA LYS A 87 31.58 -32.12 2.48
C LYS A 87 32.51 -31.00 1.98
N GLN A 88 32.68 -30.87 0.67
CA GLN A 88 33.54 -29.83 0.09
C GLN A 88 33.02 -28.41 0.34
N ILE A 89 31.69 -28.23 0.41
CA ILE A 89 31.07 -26.94 0.73
C ILE A 89 31.33 -26.58 2.20
N TYR A 90 31.13 -27.52 3.11
CA TYR A 90 31.36 -27.30 4.55
C TYR A 90 32.85 -27.12 4.86
N LEU A 91 33.73 -27.92 4.26
CA LEU A 91 35.18 -27.87 4.48
C LEU A 91 35.78 -26.52 4.06
N HIS A 92 35.32 -25.95 2.94
CA HIS A 92 35.73 -24.61 2.51
C HIS A 92 34.83 -23.49 3.04
N SER A 93 33.91 -23.79 3.98
CA SER A 93 32.98 -22.83 4.59
C SER A 93 32.25 -21.96 3.56
N LEU A 94 31.89 -22.54 2.41
CA LEU A 94 31.25 -21.82 1.32
C LEU A 94 29.80 -21.46 1.72
N PRO A 95 29.43 -20.18 1.72
CA PRO A 95 28.14 -19.77 2.26
C PRO A 95 27.01 -20.17 1.31
N ILE A 96 26.13 -21.07 1.77
CA ILE A 96 24.86 -21.40 1.12
C ILE A 96 23.90 -20.22 1.35
N LYS A 97 24.06 -19.17 0.54
CA LYS A 97 23.14 -18.04 0.58
C LYS A 97 21.87 -18.50 -0.15
N GLU A 98 20.69 -18.21 0.39
CA GLU A 98 19.41 -18.19 -0.34
C GLU A 98 18.98 -16.73 -0.61
N THR A 99 18.60 -16.41 -1.85
CA THR A 99 18.17 -15.03 -2.17
C THR A 99 16.68 -14.93 -1.92
N ARG A 100 16.28 -13.91 -1.17
CA ARG A 100 14.87 -13.55 -0.95
C ARG A 100 14.59 -12.20 -1.59
N PHE A 101 13.40 -12.05 -2.15
CA PHE A 101 12.92 -10.79 -2.69
C PHE A 101 12.09 -10.08 -1.64
N LYS A 102 12.30 -8.76 -1.53
CA LYS A 102 11.51 -7.88 -0.67
C LYS A 102 10.62 -7.02 -1.54
N ALA A 103 9.31 -7.18 -1.41
CA ALA A 103 8.31 -6.38 -2.08
C ALA A 103 7.82 -5.27 -1.13
N PHE A 104 7.77 -4.05 -1.66
CA PHE A 104 7.10 -2.91 -1.02
C PHE A 104 5.88 -2.58 -1.86
N VAL A 105 4.70 -2.61 -1.26
CA VAL A 105 3.43 -2.38 -1.93
C VAL A 105 2.67 -1.29 -1.20
N VAL A 106 2.14 -0.34 -1.95
CA VAL A 106 1.28 0.74 -1.47
C VAL A 106 -0.06 0.59 -2.17
N VAL A 107 -1.14 0.68 -1.40
CA VAL A 107 -2.52 0.64 -1.89
C VAL A 107 -3.26 1.80 -1.26
N GLY A 108 -4.11 2.47 -2.03
CA GLY A 108 -5.01 3.50 -1.51
C GLY A 108 -6.12 3.82 -2.50
N ASP A 109 -7.14 4.50 -2.02
CA ASP A 109 -8.39 4.80 -2.72
C ASP A 109 -8.45 6.24 -3.26
N THR A 110 -7.36 7.02 -3.13
CA THR A 110 -7.29 8.44 -3.48
C THR A 110 -8.28 9.32 -2.72
N ASP A 111 -8.90 8.81 -1.66
CA ASP A 111 -9.90 9.53 -0.87
C ASP A 111 -9.59 9.50 0.63
N GLY A 112 -8.30 9.54 0.97
CA GLY A 112 -7.85 9.59 2.35
C GLY A 112 -7.57 8.24 2.99
N HIS A 113 -7.48 7.13 2.23
CA HIS A 113 -7.02 5.85 2.79
C HIS A 113 -5.75 5.36 2.08
N VAL A 114 -4.72 5.05 2.86
CA VAL A 114 -3.47 4.46 2.36
C VAL A 114 -3.00 3.35 3.27
N GLY A 115 -2.57 2.25 2.67
CA GLY A 115 -1.80 1.20 3.33
C GLY A 115 -0.39 1.09 2.74
N LEU A 116 0.54 0.64 3.58
CA LEU A 116 1.89 0.23 3.20
C LEU A 116 2.15 -1.20 3.67
N GLY A 117 2.47 -2.10 2.74
CA GLY A 117 2.81 -3.49 3.04
C GLY A 117 4.23 -3.82 2.60
N VAL A 118 4.93 -4.60 3.42
CA VAL A 118 6.28 -5.08 3.13
C VAL A 118 6.34 -6.58 3.39
N LYS A 119 6.68 -7.36 2.36
CA LYS A 119 6.82 -8.82 2.50
C LYS A 119 8.12 -9.29 1.84
N CYS A 120 8.72 -10.32 2.44
CA CYS A 120 9.89 -11.00 1.89
C CYS A 120 9.55 -12.47 1.62
N SER A 121 9.87 -12.97 0.43
CA SER A 121 9.68 -14.38 0.05
C SER A 121 10.79 -14.87 -0.91
N LYS A 122 10.91 -16.18 -1.10
CA LYS A 122 11.88 -16.77 -2.06
C LYS A 122 11.52 -16.45 -3.51
N GLU A 123 10.23 -16.39 -3.81
CA GLU A 123 9.69 -16.02 -5.11
C GLU A 123 9.11 -14.60 -5.12
N VAL A 124 9.14 -13.96 -6.28
CA VAL A 124 8.65 -12.58 -6.45
C VAL A 124 7.12 -12.52 -6.38
N ALA A 125 6.43 -13.43 -7.07
CA ALA A 125 4.97 -13.41 -7.15
C ALA A 125 4.32 -13.61 -5.77
N THR A 126 4.84 -14.55 -4.97
CA THR A 126 4.36 -14.80 -3.61
C THR A 126 4.65 -13.62 -2.66
N ALA A 127 5.82 -12.97 -2.79
CA ALA A 127 6.13 -11.76 -2.02
C ALA A 127 5.12 -10.64 -2.31
N ILE A 128 4.74 -10.45 -3.57
CA ILE A 128 3.81 -9.38 -3.95
C ILE A 128 2.39 -9.68 -3.49
N ARG A 129 1.90 -10.91 -3.70
CA ARG A 129 0.58 -11.33 -3.20
C ARG A 129 0.47 -11.16 -1.68
N GLY A 130 1.49 -11.64 -0.94
CA GLY A 130 1.54 -11.48 0.51
C GLY A 130 1.68 -10.02 0.95
N ALA A 131 2.41 -9.19 0.21
CA ALA A 131 2.51 -7.76 0.49
C ALA A 131 1.16 -7.06 0.31
N ILE A 132 0.40 -7.37 -0.76
CA ILE A 132 -0.93 -6.79 -0.99
C ILE A 132 -1.88 -7.10 0.18
N ILE A 133 -1.90 -8.35 0.67
CA ILE A 133 -2.74 -8.74 1.81
C ILE A 133 -2.34 -7.92 3.04
N LEU A 134 -1.04 -7.84 3.34
CA LEU A 134 -0.55 -7.05 4.47
C LEU A 134 -0.92 -5.57 4.35
N THR A 135 -0.80 -5.00 3.15
CA THR A 135 -1.17 -3.61 2.87
C THR A 135 -2.64 -3.33 3.17
N LYS A 136 -3.54 -4.26 2.80
CA LYS A 136 -4.98 -4.13 3.05
C LYS A 136 -5.33 -4.18 4.53
N LEU A 137 -4.59 -4.96 5.31
CA LEU A 137 -4.75 -5.03 6.76
C LEU A 137 -4.24 -3.76 7.48
N SER A 138 -3.24 -3.09 6.90
CA SER A 138 -2.59 -1.92 7.49
C SER A 138 -3.00 -0.60 6.81
N VAL A 139 -4.27 -0.46 6.42
CA VAL A 139 -4.79 0.78 5.85
C VAL A 139 -5.01 1.80 6.96
N ILE A 140 -4.55 3.02 6.73
CA ILE A 140 -4.62 4.12 7.67
C ILE A 140 -5.45 5.25 7.05
N PRO A 141 -6.35 5.89 7.84
CA PRO A 141 -7.01 7.10 7.41
C PRO A 141 -6.02 8.27 7.42
N VAL A 142 -6.07 9.09 6.38
CA VAL A 142 -5.25 10.29 6.20
C VAL A 142 -6.13 11.51 6.35
N ARG A 143 -5.79 12.37 7.30
CA ARG A 143 -6.51 13.62 7.50
C ARG A 143 -6.10 14.62 6.43
N ARG A 144 -7.08 15.13 5.69
CA ARG A 144 -6.92 16.24 4.73
C ARG A 144 -7.49 17.53 5.31
N GLY A 145 -6.95 18.66 4.87
CA GLY A 145 -7.32 19.99 5.34
C GLY A 145 -7.30 21.03 4.23
N TYR A 146 -7.23 22.29 4.65
CA TYR A 146 -7.31 23.46 3.79
C TYR A 146 -6.11 24.38 4.01
N TRP A 147 -5.74 25.13 2.96
CA TRP A 147 -4.73 26.17 3.05
C TRP A 147 -5.40 27.50 3.40
N GLY A 148 -5.32 27.93 4.65
CA GLY A 148 -5.97 29.15 5.11
C GLY A 148 -7.50 29.01 5.11
N ASN A 149 -8.16 29.38 4.01
CA ASN A 149 -9.62 29.41 3.93
C ASN A 149 -10.23 28.03 3.61
N LYS A 150 -11.37 27.71 4.22
CA LYS A 150 -12.07 26.41 4.08
C LYS A 150 -12.91 26.35 2.80
N ILE A 151 -12.27 26.46 1.64
CA ILE A 151 -12.94 26.49 0.34
C ILE A 151 -12.96 25.12 -0.33
N GLY A 152 -14.15 24.64 -0.68
CA GLY A 152 -14.35 23.41 -1.44
C GLY A 152 -14.03 22.14 -0.66
N ARG A 153 -13.47 21.14 -1.33
CA ARG A 153 -13.02 19.88 -0.72
C ARG A 153 -11.60 19.99 -0.15
N PRO A 154 -11.29 19.28 0.95
CA PRO A 154 -9.97 19.28 1.57
C PRO A 154 -8.97 18.61 0.63
N HIS A 155 -7.88 19.31 0.33
CA HIS A 155 -6.94 18.95 -0.74
C HIS A 155 -5.48 18.82 -0.26
N ILE A 156 -5.19 19.26 0.97
CA ILE A 156 -3.82 19.30 1.51
C ILE A 156 -3.70 18.57 2.85
N VAL A 157 -2.47 18.51 3.39
CA VAL A 157 -2.21 18.14 4.79
C VAL A 157 -2.60 19.30 5.72
N PRO A 158 -3.32 19.08 6.84
CA PRO A 158 -3.84 20.17 7.69
C PRO A 158 -2.76 20.99 8.42
N CYS A 159 -1.63 20.39 8.73
CA CYS A 159 -0.56 21.02 9.51
C CYS A 159 0.81 20.54 9.02
N LYS A 160 1.88 21.22 9.44
CA LYS A 160 3.24 20.79 9.10
C LYS A 160 3.55 19.51 9.88
N VAL A 161 3.73 18.38 9.18
CA VAL A 161 3.99 17.09 9.82
C VAL A 161 5.37 16.57 9.47
N THR A 162 6.04 15.97 10.44
CA THR A 162 7.36 15.34 10.28
C THR A 162 7.30 13.85 10.62
N GLY A 163 7.79 13.03 9.70
CA GLY A 163 7.90 11.58 9.84
C GLY A 163 9.36 11.15 9.70
N LYS A 164 9.77 10.18 10.52
CA LYS A 164 11.15 9.70 10.58
C LYS A 164 11.15 8.18 10.54
N CYS A 165 12.05 7.61 9.74
CA CYS A 165 12.34 6.18 9.76
C CYS A 165 13.84 5.98 9.51
N GLY A 166 14.55 5.45 10.52
CA GLY A 166 16.01 5.40 10.50
C GLY A 166 16.62 6.80 10.38
N SER A 167 17.53 6.99 9.42
CA SER A 167 18.14 8.29 9.13
C SER A 167 17.32 9.15 8.16
N ALA A 168 16.28 8.61 7.52
CA ALA A 168 15.44 9.36 6.59
C ALA A 168 14.35 10.11 7.36
N THR A 169 14.27 11.42 7.12
CA THR A 169 13.24 12.31 7.66
C THR A 169 12.50 12.96 6.50
N VAL A 170 11.18 12.99 6.58
CA VAL A 170 10.29 13.66 5.61
C VAL A 170 9.46 14.67 6.37
N ARG A 171 9.34 15.86 5.81
CA ARG A 171 8.48 16.93 6.31
C ARG A 171 7.48 17.28 5.23
N MET A 172 6.22 17.27 5.57
CA MET A 172 5.12 17.74 4.74
C MET A 172 4.73 19.14 5.19
N VAL A 173 4.62 20.04 4.24
CA VAL A 173 4.22 21.43 4.45
C VAL A 173 2.98 21.70 3.58
N PRO A 174 1.90 22.24 4.17
CA PRO A 174 0.70 22.60 3.41
C PRO A 174 1.05 23.60 2.30
N ALA A 175 0.49 23.38 1.11
CA ALA A 175 0.72 24.20 -0.08
C ALA A 175 -0.58 24.89 -0.51
N PRO A 176 -0.51 26.02 -1.23
CA PRO A 176 -1.68 26.63 -1.84
C PRO A 176 -2.30 25.70 -2.90
N ARG A 177 -3.59 25.90 -3.16
CA ARG A 177 -4.35 25.10 -4.12
C ARG A 177 -3.77 25.20 -5.53
N GLY A 178 -3.56 24.08 -6.19
CA GLY A 178 -2.98 24.01 -7.54
C GLY A 178 -1.45 23.97 -7.59
N ALA A 179 -0.76 23.96 -6.44
CA ALA A 179 0.70 23.74 -6.40
C ALA A 179 1.11 22.33 -6.86
N GLY A 180 0.20 21.37 -6.76
CA GLY A 180 0.44 19.95 -6.97
C GLY A 180 1.35 19.31 -5.92
N ILE A 181 1.67 18.04 -6.15
CA ILE A 181 2.55 17.28 -5.25
C ILE A 181 4.01 17.53 -5.64
N VAL A 182 4.67 18.41 -4.88
CA VAL A 182 6.11 18.70 -5.00
C VAL A 182 6.88 17.73 -4.12
N ALA A 183 7.19 16.57 -4.68
CA ALA A 183 7.90 15.50 -3.99
C ALA A 183 8.73 14.62 -4.93
N ALA A 184 9.69 13.89 -4.37
CA ALA A 184 10.42 12.85 -5.08
C ALA A 184 9.46 11.75 -5.59
N ARG A 185 9.89 10.98 -6.61
CA ARG A 185 9.06 9.97 -7.30
C ARG A 185 8.32 9.00 -6.37
N VAL A 186 8.96 8.62 -5.26
CA VAL A 186 8.45 7.63 -4.30
C VAL A 186 7.36 8.21 -3.39
N PRO A 187 7.60 9.27 -2.59
CA PRO A 187 6.58 9.90 -1.77
C PRO A 187 5.46 10.49 -2.62
N LYS A 188 5.75 11.00 -3.82
CA LYS A 188 4.72 11.52 -4.76
C LYS A 188 3.63 10.48 -5.02
N LYS A 189 4.01 9.22 -5.24
CA LYS A 189 3.07 8.12 -5.46
C LYS A 189 2.26 7.77 -4.21
N VAL A 190 2.90 7.77 -3.03
CA VAL A 190 2.21 7.52 -1.76
C VAL A 190 1.15 8.59 -1.48
N LEU A 191 1.50 9.85 -1.73
CA LEU A 191 0.62 11.01 -1.56
C LEU A 191 -0.55 11.01 -2.55
N GLN A 192 -0.33 10.56 -3.79
CA GLN A 192 -1.41 10.36 -4.76
C GLN A 192 -2.43 9.33 -4.29
N PHE A 193 -1.97 8.19 -3.73
CA PHE A 193 -2.88 7.20 -3.15
C PHE A 193 -3.61 7.72 -1.92
N ALA A 194 -3.02 8.65 -1.18
CA ALA A 194 -3.67 9.31 -0.06
C ALA A 194 -4.77 10.29 -0.47
N GLY A 195 -4.82 10.69 -1.75
CA GLY A 195 -5.76 11.73 -2.18
C GLY A 195 -5.36 13.12 -1.71
N ILE A 196 -4.07 13.37 -1.51
CA ILE A 196 -3.52 14.71 -1.28
C ILE A 196 -3.14 15.28 -2.64
N ASP A 197 -3.72 16.43 -2.99
CA ASP A 197 -3.51 17.08 -4.27
C ASP A 197 -2.31 18.03 -4.22
N ASP A 198 -2.21 18.83 -3.14
CA ASP A 198 -1.21 19.89 -3.00
C ASP A 198 -0.39 19.74 -1.72
N VAL A 199 0.94 19.62 -1.85
CA VAL A 199 1.86 19.53 -0.70
C VAL A 199 3.29 19.84 -1.12
N PHE A 200 3.99 20.61 -0.29
CA PHE A 200 5.44 20.74 -0.37
C PHE A 200 6.10 19.70 0.54
N THR A 201 7.07 18.99 0.02
CA THR A 201 7.84 18.02 0.80
C THR A 201 9.30 18.42 0.88
N SER A 202 9.89 18.27 2.06
CA SER A 202 11.34 18.32 2.23
C SER A 202 11.81 17.03 2.88
N SER A 203 12.93 16.51 2.41
CA SER A 203 13.51 15.26 2.91
C SER A 203 14.97 15.45 3.28
N ARG A 204 15.38 14.96 4.45
CA ARG A 204 16.77 15.01 4.93
C ARG A 204 17.22 13.63 5.36
N GLY A 205 18.52 13.35 5.18
CA GLY A 205 19.13 12.04 5.44
C GLY A 205 19.22 11.15 4.19
N SER A 206 19.39 9.83 4.39
CA SER A 206 19.66 8.90 3.28
C SER A 206 18.39 8.48 2.53
N THR A 207 17.98 9.31 1.57
CA THR A 207 16.81 9.09 0.70
C THR A 207 17.02 7.99 -0.35
N LYS A 208 18.27 7.55 -0.58
CA LYS A 208 18.61 6.41 -1.46
C LYS A 208 17.98 5.10 -0.96
N THR A 209 17.78 4.97 0.36
CA THR A 209 17.16 3.78 0.96
C THR A 209 15.63 3.83 0.85
N LEU A 210 15.11 3.32 -0.27
CA LEU A 210 13.67 3.36 -0.59
C LEU A 210 12.77 2.85 0.54
N GLY A 211 13.15 1.77 1.22
CA GLY A 211 12.33 1.18 2.28
C GLY A 211 12.10 2.12 3.47
N ASN A 212 13.15 2.82 3.92
CA ASN A 212 13.04 3.77 5.03
C ASN A 212 12.34 5.05 4.56
N PHE A 213 12.61 5.46 3.31
CA PHE A 213 12.00 6.67 2.76
C PHE A 213 10.49 6.56 2.61
N VAL A 214 9.97 5.43 2.10
CA VAL A 214 8.53 5.16 2.02
C VAL A 214 7.91 5.12 3.42
N LYS A 215 8.56 4.42 4.37
CA LYS A 215 8.08 4.34 5.75
C LYS A 215 8.03 5.71 6.44
N ALA A 216 9.05 6.55 6.25
CA ALA A 216 9.06 7.91 6.79
C ALA A 216 7.93 8.78 6.21
N THR A 217 7.60 8.57 4.93
CA THR A 217 6.45 9.24 4.28
C THR A 217 5.13 8.77 4.87
N PHE A 218 4.97 7.45 5.04
CA PHE A 218 3.78 6.85 5.64
C PHE A 218 3.58 7.28 7.10
N GLU A 219 4.66 7.41 7.85
CA GLU A 219 4.65 7.93 9.22
C GLU A 219 4.16 9.38 9.30
N CYS A 220 4.47 10.23 8.30
CA CYS A 220 3.89 11.57 8.22
C CYS A 220 2.36 11.51 8.09
N LEU A 221 1.85 10.58 7.27
CA LEU A 221 0.42 10.45 7.05
C LEU A 221 -0.31 9.96 8.30
N LEU A 222 0.28 8.99 9.01
CA LEU A 222 -0.24 8.48 10.27
C LEU A 222 -0.37 9.59 11.32
N LYS A 223 0.66 10.45 11.43
CA LYS A 223 0.68 11.57 12.38
C LYS A 223 -0.29 12.70 12.05
N THR A 224 -0.94 12.71 10.88
CA THR A 224 -1.92 13.76 10.55
C THR A 224 -3.10 13.81 11.52
N TYR A 225 -3.53 12.66 12.04
CA TYR A 225 -4.56 12.58 13.10
C TYR A 225 -3.99 12.77 14.51
N GLY A 226 -2.68 12.57 14.70
CA GLY A 226 -2.03 12.80 15.99
C GLY A 226 -1.89 14.27 16.38
N PHE A 227 -2.07 15.19 15.42
CA PHE A 227 -2.01 16.63 15.70
C PHE A 227 -3.39 17.17 16.07
N LEU A 228 -3.51 17.63 17.31
CA LEU A 228 -4.75 18.19 17.84
C LEU A 228 -4.93 19.65 17.39
N THR A 229 -5.78 19.85 16.39
CA THR A 229 -6.22 21.18 15.95
C THR A 229 -7.45 21.64 16.73
N PRO A 230 -7.76 22.95 16.78
CA PRO A 230 -8.97 23.47 17.42
C PRO A 230 -10.29 22.79 17.01
N ASP A 231 -10.40 22.34 15.75
CA ASP A 231 -11.57 21.59 15.27
C ASP A 231 -11.84 20.28 16.08
N PHE A 232 -10.82 19.73 16.75
CA PHE A 232 -10.88 18.50 17.55
C PHE A 232 -10.79 18.74 19.06
N TRP A 233 -10.87 19.99 19.54
CA TRP A 233 -10.86 20.28 20.99
C TRP A 233 -12.18 19.99 21.68
N ARG A 234 -13.27 19.82 20.93
CA ARG A 234 -14.58 19.51 21.50
C ARG A 234 -14.50 18.14 22.19
N GLU A 235 -15.06 18.08 23.39
CA GLU A 235 -15.11 16.84 24.17
C GLU A 235 -15.78 15.72 23.38
N THR A 236 -15.08 14.59 23.27
CA THR A 236 -15.60 13.40 22.61
C THR A 236 -16.59 12.69 23.52
N ARG A 237 -17.84 12.54 23.06
CA ARG A 237 -18.82 11.70 23.73
C ARG A 237 -18.47 10.23 23.49
N PHE A 238 -18.08 9.52 24.54
CA PHE A 238 -17.77 8.10 24.46
C PHE A 238 -19.06 7.29 24.28
N VAL A 239 -19.20 6.66 23.11
CA VAL A 239 -20.25 5.67 22.85
C VAL A 239 -19.80 4.30 23.34
N LYS A 240 -20.74 3.43 23.69
CA LYS A 240 -20.42 2.05 24.09
C LYS A 240 -19.77 1.32 22.92
N SER A 241 -18.84 0.42 23.23
CA SER A 241 -18.21 -0.38 22.18
C SER A 241 -19.23 -1.39 21.63
N PRO A 242 -19.18 -1.76 20.33
CA PRO A 242 -20.06 -2.78 19.78
C PRO A 242 -19.98 -4.11 20.54
N TYR A 243 -18.79 -4.49 21.03
CA TYR A 243 -18.63 -5.68 21.87
C TYR A 243 -19.43 -5.60 23.17
N GLN A 244 -19.50 -4.40 23.77
CA GLN A 244 -20.29 -4.18 24.97
C GLN A 244 -21.79 -4.18 24.68
N GLU A 245 -22.23 -3.55 23.58
CA GLU A 245 -23.64 -3.50 23.18
C GLU A 245 -24.19 -4.89 22.83
N TYR A 246 -23.39 -5.73 22.18
CA TYR A 246 -23.79 -7.07 21.73
C TYR A 246 -23.26 -8.19 22.62
N THR A 247 -22.89 -7.90 23.87
CA THR A 247 -22.35 -8.90 24.82
C THR A 247 -23.29 -10.10 24.97
N ASP A 248 -24.59 -9.84 25.06
CA ASP A 248 -25.61 -10.88 25.24
C ASP A 248 -25.66 -11.83 24.03
N LEU A 249 -25.53 -11.29 22.81
CA LEU A 249 -25.46 -12.09 21.58
C LEU A 249 -24.17 -12.93 21.50
N LEU A 250 -23.04 -12.38 21.97
CA LEU A 250 -21.75 -13.05 21.93
C LEU A 250 -21.59 -14.13 23.01
N THR A 251 -22.31 -13.98 24.12
CA THR A 251 -22.31 -14.95 25.24
C THR A 251 -23.22 -16.14 24.96
N ALA A 252 -24.25 -15.95 24.11
CA ALA A 252 -25.05 -17.06 23.63
C ALA A 252 -24.15 -18.12 22.98
N LYS A 253 -24.31 -19.38 23.38
CA LYS A 253 -23.49 -20.49 22.88
C LYS A 253 -23.52 -20.48 21.35
N PRO A 254 -22.36 -20.59 20.68
CA PRO A 254 -22.35 -20.67 19.22
C PRO A 254 -23.21 -21.87 18.82
N ILE A 255 -24.24 -21.62 18.02
CA ILE A 255 -25.10 -22.67 17.46
C ILE A 255 -24.18 -23.56 16.62
N SER A 256 -23.76 -24.68 17.19
CA SER A 256 -22.98 -25.67 16.48
C SER A 256 -23.87 -26.26 15.39
N LYS A 257 -23.48 -26.00 14.14
CA LYS A 257 -24.06 -26.50 12.88
C LYS A 257 -25.32 -25.75 12.42
N ALA A 258 -25.11 -24.85 11.46
CA ALA A 258 -26.13 -24.60 10.45
C ALA A 258 -26.29 -25.91 9.66
N VAL A 259 -27.35 -26.65 9.97
CA VAL A 259 -27.81 -27.77 9.14
C VAL A 259 -28.33 -27.13 7.86
N ILE A 260 -27.56 -27.27 6.78
CA ILE A 260 -28.04 -27.05 5.42
C ILE A 260 -28.99 -28.23 5.17
N THR A 261 -30.27 -28.04 5.43
CA THR A 261 -31.28 -29.02 5.01
C THR A 261 -31.42 -28.89 3.51
N GLU A 262 -30.96 -29.92 2.81
CA GLU A 262 -31.12 -30.12 1.38
C GLU A 262 -32.61 -30.04 1.01
N VAL A 263 -32.95 -29.13 0.10
CA VAL A 263 -34.25 -29.10 -0.58
C VAL A 263 -34.06 -29.92 -1.84
N ASP A 264 -34.24 -31.23 -1.73
CA ASP A 264 -34.49 -32.13 -2.86
C ASP A 264 -35.10 -33.42 -2.29
N GLN A 265 -36.43 -33.44 -2.17
CA GLN A 265 -37.20 -34.68 -2.38
C GLN A 265 -38.44 -34.34 -3.21
N VAL A 266 -38.29 -34.71 -4.48
CA VAL A 266 -39.33 -35.07 -5.44
C VAL A 266 -40.28 -36.09 -4.82
N GLU A 267 -41.57 -36.00 -5.14
CA GLU A 267 -42.44 -37.09 -5.66
C GLU A 267 -43.92 -36.64 -5.62
N PRO A 268 -44.82 -37.21 -6.45
CA PRO A 268 -44.67 -37.62 -7.85
C PRO A 268 -45.47 -36.72 -8.82
#